data_AF-A0A183F280-F1
#
_entry.id   AF-A0A183F280-F1
#
_cell.length_a   1.000
_cell.length_b   1.000
_cell.length_c   1.000
_cell.angle_alpha   90.00
_cell.angle_beta   90.00
_cell.angle_gamma   90.00
#
_symmetry.space_group_name_H-M   'P 1'
#
loop_
_entity.id
_entity.type
_entity.pdbx_description
1 polymer ?
#
loop_
_entity_poly.entity_id
_entity_poly.type
_entity_poly.pdbx_seq_one_letter_code
_entity_poly.pdbx_strand_id
1 'polypeptide(L)'
;MKEGEVKQEKQNAVTAPESVFFVTTCVHSQVLPESFWPDLRCIIVVLEESEKDVGSSDGMRRSVQTSELLQYRSTAVVPERIRRLIHAYESRNFSEFGRVVMAESNQLHAVCMDSFPPLKYMSDASWQVIRVVDEFNAEDRIRAAYTFDAGPNACIFLEEKNVPVFLEQLCRQFVVAPEIVTSLSSSGDVRLSTLVAPPKSTFSVRNIIVSRVGGSPRVVG
;
A
#
# COMPACT_ATOMS: atom_id res chain seq x y z
N MET A 1 -49.07 -62.69 -23.28
CA MET A 1 -49.81 -61.44 -23.53
C MET A 1 -49.54 -60.52 -22.36
N LYS A 2 -48.88 -59.37 -22.36
CA LYS A 2 -48.17 -58.47 -23.31
C LYS A 2 -47.10 -57.74 -22.43
N GLU A 3 -45.83 -57.66 -22.82
CA GLU A 3 -45.15 -56.47 -23.38
C GLU A 3 -45.51 -55.11 -22.74
N GLY A 4 -44.48 -54.35 -22.32
CA GLY A 4 -44.57 -52.91 -22.05
C GLY A 4 -43.50 -52.34 -21.11
N GLU A 5 -42.35 -51.96 -21.66
CA GLU A 5 -41.34 -51.08 -21.04
C GLU A 5 -41.93 -49.72 -20.58
N VAL A 6 -41.27 -49.06 -19.63
CA VAL A 6 -40.50 -47.80 -19.86
C VAL A 6 -40.03 -47.22 -18.52
N LYS A 7 -38.72 -46.99 -18.45
CA LYS A 7 -37.99 -46.28 -17.41
C LYS A 7 -38.48 -44.84 -17.25
N GLN A 8 -38.55 -44.34 -16.01
CA GLN A 8 -38.38 -42.91 -15.74
C GLN A 8 -37.53 -42.69 -14.49
N GLU A 9 -36.24 -42.54 -14.76
CA GLU A 9 -35.26 -41.81 -13.95
C GLU A 9 -35.80 -40.38 -13.71
N LYS A 10 -36.07 -40.02 -12.45
CA LYS A 10 -36.20 -38.62 -12.06
C LYS A 10 -34.92 -38.19 -11.37
N GLN A 11 -34.12 -37.47 -12.15
CA GLN A 11 -33.02 -36.61 -11.72
C GLN A 11 -33.51 -35.66 -10.63
N ASN A 12 -33.02 -35.84 -9.40
CA ASN A 12 -32.90 -34.73 -8.46
C ASN A 12 -31.52 -34.10 -8.70
N ALA A 13 -31.47 -33.22 -9.69
CA ALA A 13 -30.33 -32.33 -9.87
C ALA A 13 -30.26 -31.41 -8.64
N VAL A 14 -29.27 -31.65 -7.79
CA VAL A 14 -28.82 -30.66 -6.80
C VAL A 14 -28.34 -29.47 -7.62
N THR A 15 -29.12 -28.40 -7.60
CA THR A 15 -28.75 -27.11 -8.18
C THR A 15 -27.46 -26.64 -7.53
N ALA A 16 -26.37 -26.68 -8.29
CA ALA A 16 -25.11 -26.06 -7.91
C ALA A 16 -25.35 -24.55 -7.66
N PRO A 17 -24.73 -23.95 -6.63
CA PRO A 17 -24.90 -22.53 -6.36
C PRO A 17 -24.40 -21.71 -7.55
N GLU A 18 -25.17 -20.66 -7.85
CA GLU A 18 -24.98 -19.74 -8.96
C GLU A 18 -23.56 -19.19 -9.02
N SER A 19 -22.94 -19.39 -10.18
CA SER A 19 -21.82 -18.62 -10.74
C SER A 19 -20.69 -18.22 -9.78
N VAL A 20 -19.74 -19.13 -9.57
CA VAL A 20 -18.34 -18.70 -9.46
C VAL A 20 -17.99 -18.08 -10.81
N PHE A 21 -18.01 -16.74 -10.89
CA PHE A 21 -17.41 -16.04 -12.02
C PHE A 21 -15.92 -16.38 -12.02
N PHE A 22 -15.52 -17.34 -12.86
CA PHE A 22 -14.13 -17.46 -13.27
C PHE A 22 -13.81 -16.19 -14.05
N VAL A 23 -13.12 -15.24 -13.40
CA VAL A 23 -12.50 -14.12 -14.10
C VAL A 23 -11.41 -14.74 -14.99
N THR A 24 -11.71 -14.96 -16.27
CA THR A 24 -10.79 -15.58 -17.24
C THR A 24 -9.76 -14.61 -17.78
N THR A 25 -9.84 -13.33 -17.41
CA THR A 25 -8.95 -12.27 -17.91
C THR A 25 -8.18 -11.63 -16.74
N CYS A 26 -6.86 -11.73 -16.78
CA CYS A 26 -5.95 -11.06 -15.86
C CYS A 26 -5.20 -9.98 -16.64
N VAL A 27 -5.80 -8.80 -16.71
CA VAL A 27 -5.28 -7.64 -17.47
C VAL A 27 -5.35 -6.39 -16.59
N HIS A 28 -4.52 -5.40 -16.89
CA HIS A 28 -4.66 -4.08 -16.28
C HIS A 28 -5.67 -3.25 -17.08
N SER A 29 -6.36 -2.35 -16.40
CA SER A 29 -7.17 -1.29 -17.02
C SER A 29 -6.95 0.01 -16.28
N GLN A 30 -6.84 1.12 -17.00
CA GLN A 30 -6.71 2.43 -16.40
C GLN A 30 -8.06 2.82 -15.77
N VAL A 31 -8.04 3.19 -14.49
CA VAL A 31 -9.24 3.68 -13.79
C VAL A 31 -9.47 5.15 -14.15
N LEU A 32 -8.44 5.99 -13.98
CA LEU A 32 -8.49 7.43 -14.25
C LEU A 32 -7.13 7.95 -14.77
N PRO A 33 -7.10 9.07 -15.53
CA PRO A 33 -5.87 9.65 -16.05
C PRO A 33 -4.97 10.25 -14.95
N GLU A 34 -3.69 10.40 -15.24
CA GLU A 34 -2.70 10.97 -14.32
C GLU A 34 -3.01 12.41 -13.89
N SER A 35 -3.74 13.15 -14.74
CA SER A 35 -4.20 14.51 -14.49
C SER A 35 -5.40 14.59 -13.54
N PHE A 36 -5.98 13.45 -13.16
CA PHE A 36 -7.22 13.43 -12.38
C PHE A 36 -7.06 13.98 -10.97
N TRP A 37 -5.93 13.71 -10.29
CA TRP A 37 -5.67 14.23 -8.95
C TRP A 37 -4.31 14.93 -8.90
N PRO A 38 -4.21 16.14 -9.47
CA PRO A 38 -2.94 16.83 -9.70
C PRO A 38 -2.20 17.19 -8.40
N ASP A 39 -2.92 17.27 -7.28
CA ASP A 39 -2.35 17.59 -5.97
C ASP A 39 -1.81 16.36 -5.23
N LEU A 40 -2.11 15.13 -5.68
CA LEU A 40 -1.63 13.92 -5.03
C LEU A 40 -0.12 13.75 -5.24
N ARG A 41 0.60 13.45 -4.16
CA ARG A 41 2.05 13.21 -4.14
C ARG A 41 2.32 11.83 -3.51
N CYS A 42 3.44 11.20 -3.88
CA CYS A 42 4.06 10.12 -3.08
C CYS A 42 5.45 10.57 -2.65
N ILE A 43 5.77 10.36 -1.39
CA ILE A 43 7.11 10.46 -0.82
C ILE A 43 7.61 9.05 -0.56
N ILE A 44 8.72 8.65 -1.18
CA ILE A 44 9.39 7.38 -0.88
C ILE A 44 10.49 7.66 0.14
N VAL A 45 10.35 7.07 1.33
CA VAL A 45 11.35 7.10 2.40
C VAL A 45 12.19 5.83 2.30
N VAL A 46 13.42 5.97 1.80
CA VAL A 46 14.36 4.87 1.66
C VAL A 46 15.14 4.75 2.97
N LEU A 47 14.87 3.69 3.75
CA LEU A 47 15.48 3.49 5.06
C LEU A 47 16.84 2.82 4.93
N GLU A 48 17.74 3.07 5.90
CA GLU A 48 18.97 2.30 6.01
C GLU A 48 18.69 0.94 6.64
N GLU A 49 18.75 -0.11 5.83
CA GLU A 49 18.62 -1.48 6.33
C GLU A 49 19.24 -2.52 5.41
N SER A 50 19.40 -3.73 5.97
CA SER A 50 19.90 -4.92 5.27
C SER A 50 18.88 -5.43 4.26
N GLU A 51 19.36 -6.21 3.28
CA GLU A 51 18.51 -6.83 2.25
C GLU A 51 17.33 -7.59 2.85
N LYS A 52 16.22 -7.65 2.11
CA LYS A 52 15.06 -8.48 2.48
C LYS A 52 15.50 -9.94 2.65
N ASP A 53 15.15 -10.55 3.77
CA ASP A 53 15.51 -11.96 4.05
C ASP A 53 14.87 -12.93 3.05
N VAL A 54 13.68 -12.60 2.51
CA VAL A 54 12.93 -13.46 1.60
C VAL A 54 12.38 -12.63 0.42
N GLY A 55 12.65 -13.06 -0.80
CA GLY A 55 12.07 -12.45 -2.01
C GLY A 55 10.54 -12.49 -2.03
N SER A 56 9.90 -11.52 -2.69
CA SER A 56 8.43 -11.42 -2.74
C SER A 56 7.78 -12.65 -3.37
N SER A 57 8.37 -13.23 -4.42
CA SER A 57 7.83 -14.43 -5.08
C SER A 57 7.77 -15.64 -4.13
N ASP A 58 8.84 -15.87 -3.36
CA ASP A 58 8.90 -16.96 -2.40
C ASP A 58 8.02 -16.68 -1.18
N GLY A 59 8.01 -15.42 -0.73
CA GLY A 59 7.14 -14.97 0.35
C GLY A 59 5.65 -15.15 0.02
N MET A 60 5.22 -14.73 -1.16
CA MET A 60 3.83 -14.89 -1.62
C MET A 60 3.44 -16.36 -1.71
N ARG A 61 4.29 -17.22 -2.29
CA ARG A 61 4.02 -18.66 -2.37
C ARG A 61 3.86 -19.28 -0.98
N ARG A 62 4.72 -18.88 -0.04
CA ARG A 62 4.64 -19.30 1.36
C ARG A 62 3.33 -18.84 2.00
N SER A 63 2.94 -17.58 1.85
CA SER A 63 1.66 -17.07 2.37
C SER A 63 0.47 -17.87 1.82
N VAL A 64 0.44 -18.15 0.52
CA VAL A 64 -0.61 -18.99 -0.10
C VAL A 64 -0.67 -20.38 0.53
N GLN A 65 0.48 -20.97 0.85
CA GLN A 65 0.56 -22.33 1.38
C GLN A 65 0.27 -22.43 2.89
N THR A 66 0.49 -21.35 3.66
CA THR A 66 0.61 -21.46 5.12
C THR A 66 -0.18 -20.43 5.93
N SER A 67 -0.56 -19.28 5.36
CA SER A 67 -1.35 -18.28 6.08
C SER A 67 -2.84 -18.63 6.05
N GLU A 68 -3.43 -18.81 7.23
CA GLU A 68 -4.87 -19.01 7.39
C GLU A 68 -5.65 -17.71 7.12
N LEU A 69 -5.03 -16.55 7.34
CA LEU A 69 -5.65 -15.23 7.12
C LEU A 69 -5.78 -14.86 5.63
N LEU A 70 -4.88 -15.35 4.77
CA LEU A 70 -4.83 -14.94 3.37
C LEU A 70 -6.11 -15.29 2.59
N GLN A 71 -6.72 -16.44 2.88
CA GLN A 71 -7.94 -16.87 2.20
C GLN A 71 -9.11 -15.92 2.48
N TYR A 72 -9.26 -15.47 3.73
CA TYR A 72 -10.27 -14.48 4.08
C TYR A 72 -9.96 -13.12 3.47
N ARG A 73 -8.69 -12.70 3.49
CA ARG A 73 -8.25 -11.44 2.86
C ARG A 73 -8.64 -11.39 1.37
N SER A 74 -8.29 -12.43 0.60
CA SER A 74 -8.50 -12.45 -0.85
C SER A 74 -9.97 -12.51 -1.25
N THR A 75 -10.80 -13.25 -0.48
CA THR A 75 -12.20 -13.50 -0.85
C THR A 75 -13.17 -12.46 -0.28
N ALA A 76 -12.94 -11.94 0.93
CA ALA A 76 -13.90 -11.10 1.63
C ALA A 76 -13.44 -9.65 1.81
N VAL A 77 -12.12 -9.39 1.90
CA VAL A 77 -11.61 -8.06 2.27
C VAL A 77 -11.18 -7.24 1.05
N VAL A 78 -10.35 -7.82 0.19
CA VAL A 78 -9.76 -7.13 -0.97
C VAL A 78 -10.83 -6.62 -1.96
N PRO A 79 -11.87 -7.39 -2.34
CA PRO A 79 -12.87 -6.90 -3.30
C PRO A 79 -13.57 -5.61 -2.85
N GLU A 80 -13.96 -5.53 -1.57
CA GLU A 80 -14.62 -4.34 -1.03
C GLU A 80 -13.64 -3.16 -0.88
N ARG A 81 -12.38 -3.42 -0.50
CA ARG A 81 -11.36 -2.37 -0.40
C ARG A 81 -11.01 -1.80 -1.77
N ILE A 82 -10.97 -2.60 -2.83
CA ILE A 82 -10.82 -2.10 -4.21
C ILE A 82 -11.96 -1.14 -4.55
N ARG A 83 -13.21 -1.54 -4.30
CA ARG A 83 -14.39 -0.71 -4.56
C ARG A 83 -14.33 0.62 -3.81
N ARG A 84 -13.98 0.59 -2.52
CA ARG A 84 -13.82 1.78 -1.67
C ARG A 84 -12.69 2.68 -2.14
N LEU A 85 -11.54 2.10 -2.50
CA LEU A 85 -10.38 2.87 -2.96
C LEU A 85 -10.66 3.59 -4.28
N ILE A 86 -11.32 2.91 -5.23
CA ILE A 86 -11.76 3.53 -6.50
C ILE A 86 -12.69 4.70 -6.21
N HIS A 87 -13.73 4.48 -5.39
CA HIS A 87 -14.69 5.55 -5.06
C HIS A 87 -14.03 6.72 -4.31
N ALA A 88 -13.11 6.46 -3.39
CA ALA A 88 -12.36 7.49 -2.69
C ALA A 88 -11.47 8.29 -3.64
N TYR A 89 -10.85 7.63 -4.62
CA TYR A 89 -10.04 8.29 -5.63
C TYR A 89 -10.90 9.15 -6.58
N GLU A 90 -12.01 8.61 -7.09
CA GLU A 90 -12.97 9.34 -7.94
C GLU A 90 -13.58 10.58 -7.26
N SER A 91 -13.86 10.49 -5.96
CA SER A 91 -14.39 11.60 -5.16
C SER A 91 -13.30 12.53 -4.61
N ARG A 92 -12.02 12.26 -4.89
CA ARG A 92 -10.85 12.93 -4.28
C ARG A 92 -10.95 13.01 -2.74
N ASN A 93 -11.54 11.99 -2.13
CA ASN A 93 -11.68 11.88 -0.69
C ASN A 93 -10.37 11.31 -0.10
N PHE A 94 -9.42 12.20 0.19
CA PHE A 94 -8.13 11.81 0.73
C PHE A 94 -8.23 11.03 2.05
N SER A 95 -9.20 11.38 2.90
CA SER A 95 -9.37 10.71 4.20
C SER A 95 -9.72 9.24 4.03
N GLU A 96 -10.69 8.92 3.16
CA GLU A 96 -11.05 7.53 2.90
C GLU A 96 -9.98 6.80 2.09
N PHE A 97 -9.38 7.47 1.10
CA PHE A 97 -8.24 6.94 0.34
C PHE A 97 -7.12 6.50 1.29
N GLY A 98 -6.69 7.40 2.18
CA GLY A 98 -5.63 7.14 3.12
C GLY A 98 -5.96 6.03 4.13
N ARG A 99 -7.20 5.98 4.63
CA ARG A 99 -7.65 4.89 5.50
C ARG A 99 -7.56 3.53 4.82
N VAL A 100 -8.03 3.43 3.57
CA VAL A 100 -8.00 2.17 2.82
C VAL A 100 -6.56 1.75 2.52
N VAL A 101 -5.71 2.68 2.08
CA VAL A 101 -4.28 2.42 1.78
C VAL A 101 -3.54 1.88 3.00
N MET A 102 -3.63 2.56 4.15
CA MET A 102 -2.94 2.11 5.38
C MET A 102 -3.49 0.77 5.88
N ALA A 103 -4.81 0.56 5.81
CA ALA A 103 -5.43 -0.70 6.22
C ALA A 103 -5.06 -1.88 5.30
N GLU A 104 -4.88 -1.64 4.00
CA GLU A 104 -4.36 -2.61 3.04
C GLU A 104 -2.92 -2.99 3.35
N SER A 105 -2.05 -1.99 3.54
CA SER A 105 -0.64 -2.24 3.88
C SER A 105 -0.51 -3.04 5.18
N ASN A 106 -1.18 -2.61 6.25
CA ASN A 106 -1.14 -3.32 7.54
C ASN A 106 -1.61 -4.78 7.42
N GLN A 107 -2.70 -5.03 6.69
CA GLN A 107 -3.24 -6.38 6.55
C GLN A 107 -2.37 -7.28 5.65
N LEU A 108 -1.72 -6.70 4.63
CA LEU A 108 -0.71 -7.43 3.85
C LEU A 108 0.42 -7.93 4.76
N HIS A 109 0.98 -7.06 5.62
CA HIS A 109 2.04 -7.46 6.54
C HIS A 109 1.56 -8.37 7.68
N ALA A 110 0.29 -8.29 8.08
CA ALA A 110 -0.32 -9.26 8.98
C ALA A 110 -0.37 -10.67 8.37
N VAL A 111 -0.72 -10.80 7.09
CA VAL A 111 -0.65 -12.07 6.36
C VAL A 111 0.79 -12.57 6.25
N CYS A 112 1.75 -11.69 6.01
CA CYS A 112 3.17 -12.05 6.01
C CYS A 112 3.62 -12.62 7.37
N MET A 113 3.14 -12.04 8.47
CA MET A 113 3.43 -12.51 9.83
C MET A 113 2.73 -13.84 10.17
N ASP A 114 1.54 -14.08 9.60
CA ASP A 114 0.76 -15.31 9.76
C ASP A 114 1.32 -16.51 8.95
N SER A 115 2.14 -16.26 7.93
CA SER A 115 2.85 -17.31 7.20
C SER A 115 3.81 -18.13 8.06
N PHE A 116 4.14 -19.35 7.65
CA PHE A 116 5.11 -20.21 8.34
C PHE A 116 6.26 -20.68 7.42
N PRO A 117 7.55 -20.41 7.75
CA PRO A 117 8.02 -19.46 8.77
C PRO A 117 7.57 -18.01 8.48
N PRO A 118 7.42 -17.17 9.52
CA PRO A 118 6.92 -15.80 9.37
C PRO A 118 7.80 -14.97 8.45
N LEU A 119 7.17 -14.05 7.72
CA LEU A 119 7.82 -13.09 6.85
C LEU A 119 7.77 -11.72 7.51
N LYS A 120 8.94 -11.14 7.80
CA LYS A 120 9.07 -9.80 8.37
C LYS A 120 9.71 -8.86 7.34
N TYR A 121 8.89 -8.04 6.69
CA TYR A 121 9.36 -7.03 5.74
C TYR A 121 9.52 -5.65 6.35
N MET A 122 8.66 -5.31 7.32
CA MET A 122 8.75 -4.06 8.06
C MET A 122 9.70 -4.19 9.24
N SER A 123 10.49 -3.15 9.41
CA SER A 123 11.46 -3.01 10.48
C SER A 123 11.05 -1.99 11.53
N ASP A 124 11.89 -1.82 12.55
CA ASP A 124 11.63 -0.85 13.61
C ASP A 124 11.68 0.60 13.07
N ALA A 125 12.51 0.85 12.05
CA ALA A 125 12.52 2.11 11.31
C ALA A 125 11.23 2.30 10.50
N SER A 126 10.68 1.22 9.92
CA SER A 126 9.36 1.25 9.24
C SER A 126 8.25 1.66 10.21
N TRP A 127 8.25 1.08 11.42
CA TRP A 127 7.31 1.44 12.49
C TRP A 127 7.52 2.87 13.01
N GLN A 128 8.75 3.40 12.97
CA GLN A 128 8.99 4.81 13.25
C GLN A 128 8.32 5.70 12.20
N VAL A 129 8.34 5.34 10.91
CA VAL A 129 7.62 6.09 9.88
C VAL A 129 6.10 6.07 10.14
N ILE A 130 5.54 4.93 10.54
CA ILE A 130 4.12 4.83 10.93
C ILE A 130 3.81 5.81 12.07
N ARG A 131 4.64 5.86 13.12
CA ARG A 131 4.45 6.82 14.22
C ARG A 131 4.48 8.27 13.74
N VAL A 132 5.37 8.61 12.81
CA VAL A 132 5.39 9.96 12.22
C VAL A 132 4.09 10.27 11.47
N VAL A 133 3.57 9.32 10.70
CA VAL A 133 2.30 9.50 9.98
C VAL A 133 1.12 9.61 10.95
N ASP A 134 1.08 8.80 11.99
CA ASP A 134 0.02 8.85 13.01
C ASP A 134 0.05 10.19 13.78
N GLU A 135 1.24 10.66 14.19
CA GLU A 135 1.42 11.99 14.79
C GLU A 135 0.98 13.11 13.82
N PHE A 136 1.32 12.98 12.53
CA PHE A 136 0.90 13.93 11.50
C PHE A 136 -0.61 13.91 11.25
N ASN A 137 -1.26 12.77 11.47
CA ASN A 137 -2.71 12.58 11.34
C ASN A 137 -3.49 12.87 12.63
N ALA A 138 -2.85 13.49 13.64
CA ALA A 138 -3.50 13.86 14.89
C ALA A 138 -4.83 14.62 14.68
N GLU A 139 -5.69 14.57 15.70
CA GLU A 139 -7.05 15.14 15.68
C GLU A 139 -7.98 14.48 14.63
N ASP A 140 -7.80 13.18 14.37
CA ASP A 140 -8.59 12.37 13.44
C ASP A 140 -8.62 12.89 12.00
N ARG A 141 -7.59 13.64 11.60
CA ARG A 141 -7.46 14.21 10.25
C ARG A 141 -6.40 13.44 9.48
N ILE A 142 -6.85 12.48 8.65
CA ILE A 142 -5.97 11.78 7.71
C ILE A 142 -5.47 12.76 6.64
N ARG A 143 -4.19 13.11 6.71
CA ARG A 143 -3.47 14.05 5.83
C ARG A 143 -2.27 13.42 5.14
N ALA A 144 -1.78 12.30 5.67
CA ALA A 144 -0.80 11.42 5.06
C ALA A 144 -1.23 9.95 5.23
N ALA A 145 -0.82 9.09 4.31
CA ALA A 145 -1.12 7.67 4.34
C ALA A 145 0.10 6.86 3.92
N TYR A 146 0.53 5.93 4.76
CA TYR A 146 1.67 5.07 4.44
C TYR A 146 1.24 3.78 3.74
N THR A 147 2.14 3.23 2.94
CA THR A 147 2.11 1.86 2.47
C THR A 147 3.53 1.30 2.37
N PHE A 148 3.64 0.00 2.60
CA PHE A 148 4.89 -0.77 2.56
C PHE A 148 4.69 -2.01 1.68
N ASP A 149 5.62 -2.24 0.77
CA ASP A 149 5.68 -3.46 -0.06
C ASP A 149 6.50 -4.55 0.65
N ALA A 150 7.15 -5.44 -0.12
CA ALA A 150 8.05 -6.49 0.39
C ALA A 150 9.43 -5.92 0.78
N GLY A 151 9.46 -4.96 1.71
CA GLY A 151 10.66 -4.36 2.28
C GLY A 151 10.34 -3.19 3.22
N PRO A 152 11.36 -2.58 3.82
CA PRO A 152 11.18 -1.58 4.89
C PRO A 152 10.85 -0.18 4.37
N ASN A 153 11.09 0.10 3.09
CA ASN A 153 10.86 1.43 2.52
C ASN A 153 9.37 1.78 2.54
N ALA A 154 9.06 3.00 2.97
CA ALA A 154 7.70 3.52 3.00
C ALA A 154 7.41 4.35 1.73
N CYS A 155 6.26 4.15 1.08
CA CYS A 155 5.64 5.21 0.26
C CYS A 155 4.56 5.89 1.09
N ILE A 156 4.62 7.22 1.14
CA ILE A 156 3.67 8.06 1.83
C ILE A 156 2.88 8.84 0.79
N PHE A 157 1.58 8.62 0.72
CA PHE A 157 0.67 9.46 -0.04
C PHE A 157 0.20 10.64 0.79
N LEU A 158 0.10 11.81 0.16
CA LEU A 158 -0.39 13.06 0.73
C LEU A 158 -0.71 14.07 -0.38
N GLU A 159 -1.44 15.11 -0.04
CA GLU A 159 -1.66 16.25 -0.95
C GLU A 159 -0.47 17.21 -0.92
N GLU A 160 -0.18 17.89 -2.04
CA GLU A 160 0.97 18.79 -2.23
C GLU A 160 1.16 19.81 -1.09
N LYS A 161 0.06 20.42 -0.63
CA LYS A 161 0.07 21.37 0.49
C LYS A 161 0.65 20.81 1.79
N ASN A 162 0.61 19.49 1.98
CA ASN A 162 1.07 18.81 3.19
C ASN A 162 2.54 18.38 3.09
N VAL A 163 3.14 18.36 1.89
CA VAL A 163 4.52 17.87 1.67
C VAL A 163 5.54 18.57 2.57
N PRO A 164 5.58 19.92 2.63
CA PRO A 164 6.64 20.57 3.39
C PRO A 164 6.57 20.31 4.90
N VAL A 165 5.37 20.37 5.46
CA VAL A 165 5.17 20.16 6.90
C VAL A 165 5.43 18.70 7.28
N PHE A 166 5.06 17.75 6.42
CA PHE A 166 5.33 16.33 6.66
C PHE A 166 6.83 16.04 6.65
N LEU A 167 7.57 16.55 5.65
CA LEU A 167 9.02 16.35 5.56
C LEU A 167 9.77 17.00 6.72
N GLU A 168 9.36 18.19 7.17
CA GLU A 168 9.92 18.81 8.38
C GLU A 168 9.73 17.92 9.62
N GLN A 169 8.55 17.31 9.78
CA GLN A 169 8.29 16.39 10.89
C GLN A 169 9.11 15.11 10.77
N LEU A 170 9.22 14.53 9.57
CA LEU A 170 10.02 13.34 9.29
C LEU A 170 11.50 13.58 9.63
N CYS A 171 12.09 14.67 9.13
CA CYS A 171 13.50 14.99 9.36
C CYS A 171 13.82 15.34 10.82
N ARG A 172 12.84 15.69 11.66
CA ARG A 172 13.02 15.82 13.12
C ARG A 172 13.05 14.47 13.84
N GLN A 173 12.52 13.44 13.22
CA GLN A 173 12.35 12.12 13.82
C GLN A 173 13.45 11.15 13.37
N PHE A 174 14.10 11.39 12.24
CA PHE A 174 15.14 10.55 11.66
C PHE A 174 16.46 11.29 11.47
N VAL A 175 17.57 10.55 11.51
CA VAL A 175 18.87 11.02 11.03
C VAL A 175 18.81 11.10 9.51
N VAL A 176 18.95 12.31 8.95
CA VAL A 176 18.95 12.54 7.50
C VAL A 176 20.24 13.24 7.11
N ALA A 177 20.92 12.71 6.10
CA ALA A 177 22.17 13.28 5.62
C ALA A 177 21.96 14.71 5.09
N PRO A 178 22.88 15.66 5.35
CA PRO A 178 22.74 17.06 4.94
C PRO A 178 22.50 17.26 3.44
N GLU A 179 23.01 16.35 2.61
CA GLU A 179 22.88 16.39 1.15
C GLU A 179 21.42 16.15 0.72
N ILE A 180 20.72 15.22 1.38
CA ILE A 180 19.30 14.93 1.15
C ILE A 180 18.47 16.16 1.54
N VAL A 181 18.76 16.72 2.72
CA VAL A 181 18.08 17.93 3.22
C VAL A 181 18.27 19.11 2.26
N THR A 182 19.49 19.30 1.73
CA THR A 182 19.80 20.36 0.78
C THR A 182 19.07 20.17 -0.55
N SER A 183 18.96 18.93 -1.03
CA SER A 183 18.21 18.58 -2.24
C SER A 183 16.71 18.87 -2.10
N LEU A 184 16.11 18.49 -0.97
CA LEU A 184 14.70 18.79 -0.65
C LEU A 184 14.47 20.30 -0.54
N SER A 185 15.39 21.03 0.09
CA SER A 185 15.28 22.48 0.26
C SER A 185 15.39 23.22 -1.07
N SER A 186 16.29 22.77 -1.96
CA SER A 186 16.47 23.35 -3.30
C SER A 186 15.26 23.13 -4.20
N SER A 187 14.52 22.05 -3.96
CA SER A 187 13.26 21.73 -4.66
C SER A 187 12.06 22.51 -4.11
N GLY A 188 12.24 23.27 -3.02
CA GLY A 188 11.18 24.00 -2.32
C GLY A 188 10.34 23.15 -1.37
N ASP A 189 10.75 21.89 -1.15
CA ASP A 189 9.99 20.92 -0.36
C ASP A 189 10.23 21.05 1.15
N VAL A 190 11.33 21.65 1.62
CA VAL A 190 11.63 21.79 3.07
C VAL A 190 12.32 23.12 3.38
N ARG A 191 12.07 23.70 4.56
CA ARG A 191 12.83 24.86 5.08
C ARG A 191 13.94 24.41 6.03
N LEU A 192 15.19 24.76 5.69
CA LEU A 192 16.40 24.41 6.46
C LEU A 192 16.37 24.86 7.94
N SER A 193 15.76 26.02 8.22
CA SER A 193 15.69 26.59 9.58
C SER A 193 14.95 25.70 10.58
N THR A 194 14.15 24.75 10.10
CA THR A 194 13.29 23.88 10.91
C THR A 194 14.00 22.61 11.40
N LEU A 195 15.21 22.34 10.87
CA LEU A 195 15.98 21.10 11.04
C LEU A 195 17.17 21.20 12.00
N VAL A 196 17.28 22.31 12.74
CA VAL A 196 18.40 22.59 13.66
C VAL A 196 18.36 21.71 14.93
N ALA A 197 17.24 21.03 15.20
CA ALA A 197 17.11 20.15 16.35
C ALA A 197 17.69 18.76 16.07
N PRO A 198 18.40 18.13 17.04
CA PRO A 198 18.88 16.77 16.88
C PRO A 198 17.71 15.80 16.69
N PRO A 199 17.87 14.74 15.88
CA PRO A 199 16.81 13.79 15.61
C PRO A 199 16.40 13.06 16.89
N LYS A 200 15.10 12.78 17.02
CA LYS A 200 14.54 12.10 18.19
C LYS A 200 14.80 10.59 18.21
N SER A 201 15.17 10.00 17.07
CA SER A 201 15.52 8.58 16.96
C SER A 201 16.91 8.38 16.37
N THR A 202 17.44 7.17 16.51
CA THR A 202 18.70 6.74 15.90
C THR A 202 18.54 6.18 14.49
N PHE A 203 17.31 6.08 13.98
CA PHE A 203 17.07 5.55 12.63
C PHE A 203 17.46 6.57 11.57
N SER A 204 18.06 6.08 10.49
CA SER A 204 18.58 6.87 9.39
C SER A 204 17.80 6.65 8.09
N VAL A 205 17.70 7.73 7.31
CA VAL A 205 17.10 7.72 5.98
C VAL A 205 18.21 7.84 4.94
N ARG A 206 18.32 6.84 4.07
CA ARG A 206 19.29 6.80 2.97
C ARG A 206 18.91 7.77 1.85
N ASN A 207 17.62 7.91 1.56
CA ASN A 207 17.13 8.82 0.52
C ASN A 207 15.65 9.17 0.73
N ILE A 208 15.24 10.33 0.22
CA ILE A 208 13.84 10.78 0.17
C ILE A 208 13.53 11.18 -1.27
N ILE A 209 12.52 10.56 -1.86
CA ILE A 209 12.09 10.86 -3.24
C ILE A 209 10.68 11.43 -3.18
N VAL A 210 10.50 12.66 -3.65
CA VAL A 210 9.18 13.28 -3.80
C VAL A 210 8.75 13.15 -5.26
N SER A 211 7.57 12.56 -5.49
CA SER A 211 7.05 12.34 -6.84
C SER A 211 5.58 12.69 -6.96
N ARG A 212 5.12 12.81 -8.22
CA ARG A 212 3.74 13.08 -8.61
C ARG A 212 3.17 11.84 -9.29
N VAL A 213 1.85 11.83 -9.52
CA VAL A 213 1.22 10.81 -10.37
C VAL A 213 1.82 10.92 -11.78
N GLY A 214 2.41 9.82 -12.25
CA GLY A 214 3.07 9.74 -13.55
C GLY A 214 2.12 9.30 -14.66
N GLY A 215 2.43 9.69 -15.89
CA GLY A 215 1.70 9.24 -17.08
C GLY A 215 2.21 7.92 -17.67
N SER A 216 1.54 7.45 -18.71
CA SER A 216 1.87 6.20 -19.42
C SER A 216 3.28 6.22 -20.04
N PRO A 217 3.90 5.04 -20.28
CA PRO A 217 5.17 4.91 -20.99
C PRO A 217 5.19 5.70 -22.31
N ARG A 218 6.33 6.35 -22.61
CA ARG A 218 6.50 7.20 -23.79
C ARG A 218 7.70 6.75 -24.60
N VAL A 219 7.61 6.85 -25.93
CA VAL A 219 8.76 6.68 -26.82
C VAL A 219 9.64 7.92 -26.71
N VAL A 220 10.92 7.73 -26.39
CA VAL A 220 11.93 8.81 -26.41
C VAL A 220 12.53 8.83 -27.81
N GLY A 221 12.34 9.95 -28.52
CA GLY A 221 12.90 10.18 -29.85
C GLY A 221 14.26 10.87 -29.81
#